data_AF-A0A532T9T4-F1
#
_entry.id   AF-A0A532T9T4-F1
#
_cell.length_a   1.000
_cell.length_b   1.000
_cell.length_c   1.000
_cell.angle_alpha   90.00
_cell.angle_beta   90.00
_cell.angle_gamma   90.00
#
_symmetry.space_group_name_H-M   'P 1'
#
loop_
_entity.id
_entity.type
_entity.pdbx_description
1 polymer ?
#
loop_
_entity_poly.entity_id
_entity_poly.type
_entity_poly.pdbx_seq_one_letter_code
_entity_poly.pdbx_strand_id
1 'polypeptide(L)'
;MEVKKLDFESIYFDLYELNTGIYAAITAEKLPSSNAGFFDLGNYLVIFDTMMDPYSTDDLIRASKKFTKKDPSFLINSHYHMDHLYGNRKFPIEIPIISSSETLSVYHKNLEDTIKRFRGIATQELKRIKEEIKKESNPDKILEMNNDINTYNEMLDPNFKLRPPDFIINDSIIIEGTKNKVQII
;
A
#
# COMPACT_ATOMS: atom_id res chain seq x y z
N MET A 1 -0.25 -14.35 23.13
CA MET A 1 -0.14 -12.86 23.16
C MET A 1 -1.48 -12.33 22.75
N GLU A 2 -2.02 -11.38 23.51
CA GLU A 2 -3.25 -10.68 23.13
C GLU A 2 -2.87 -9.59 22.13
N VAL A 3 -3.34 -9.71 20.89
CA VAL A 3 -3.07 -8.73 19.84
C VAL A 3 -3.98 -7.54 20.07
N LYS A 4 -3.41 -6.35 20.23
CA LYS A 4 -4.17 -5.14 20.57
C LYS A 4 -4.62 -4.42 19.31
N LYS A 5 -5.93 -4.37 19.05
CA LYS A 5 -6.49 -3.47 18.05
C LYS A 5 -6.30 -2.02 18.50
N LEU A 6 -5.80 -1.18 17.61
CA LEU A 6 -5.54 0.23 17.87
C LEU A 6 -6.70 1.10 17.39
N ASP A 7 -6.92 2.21 18.10
CA ASP A 7 -7.92 3.21 17.74
C ASP A 7 -7.39 4.11 16.60
N PHE A 8 -7.61 3.65 15.37
CA PHE A 8 -7.29 4.35 14.14
C PHE A 8 -8.45 4.24 13.15
N GLU A 9 -8.97 5.37 12.71
CA GLU A 9 -10.05 5.41 11.74
C GLU A 9 -9.49 5.30 10.32
N SER A 10 -9.85 4.21 9.65
CA SER A 10 -9.68 3.98 8.21
C SER A 10 -10.81 3.08 7.72
N ILE A 11 -11.28 3.33 6.50
CA ILE A 11 -12.21 2.42 5.82
C ILE A 11 -11.50 1.22 5.16
N TYR A 12 -10.17 1.29 5.03
CA TYR A 12 -9.36 0.33 4.27
C TYR A 12 -8.82 -0.80 5.12
N PHE A 13 -8.56 -0.55 6.41
CA PHE A 13 -7.95 -1.55 7.27
C PHE A 13 -8.23 -1.32 8.74
N ASP A 14 -8.15 -2.40 9.49
CA ASP A 14 -8.00 -2.38 10.93
C ASP A 14 -6.52 -2.42 11.32
N LEU A 15 -6.14 -1.62 12.32
CA LEU A 15 -4.76 -1.53 12.77
C LEU A 15 -4.55 -2.29 14.07
N TYR A 16 -3.46 -3.06 14.13
CA TYR A 16 -3.10 -3.87 15.29
C TYR A 16 -1.65 -3.62 15.70
N GLU A 17 -1.41 -3.55 17.01
CA GLU A 17 -0.07 -3.65 17.59
C GLU A 17 0.19 -5.12 17.95
N LEU A 18 1.08 -5.76 17.19
CA LEU A 18 1.43 -7.17 17.37
C LEU A 18 2.42 -7.35 18.52
N ASN A 19 3.32 -6.38 18.66
CA ASN A 19 4.29 -6.26 19.74
C ASN A 19 4.74 -4.79 19.83
N THR A 20 5.52 -4.43 20.85
CA THR A 20 6.04 -3.08 21.02
C THR A 20 6.81 -2.63 19.77
N GLY A 21 6.27 -1.63 19.07
CA GLY A 21 6.88 -1.10 17.84
C GLY A 21 6.61 -1.92 16.57
N ILE A 22 5.75 -2.93 16.61
CA ILE A 22 5.41 -3.79 15.45
C ILE A 22 3.92 -3.70 15.18
N TYR A 23 3.57 -3.21 14.00
CA TYR A 23 2.19 -2.89 13.65
C TYR A 23 1.76 -3.57 12.35
N ALA A 24 0.53 -4.07 12.32
CA ALA A 24 -0.09 -4.66 11.15
C ALA A 24 -1.37 -3.91 10.78
N ALA A 25 -1.48 -3.52 9.52
CA ALA A 25 -2.68 -3.00 8.88
C ALA A 25 -3.34 -4.17 8.14
N ILE A 26 -4.45 -4.66 8.68
CA ILE A 26 -5.19 -5.81 8.13
C ILE A 26 -6.36 -5.28 7.32
N THR A 27 -6.40 -5.62 6.03
CA THR A 27 -7.43 -5.11 5.10
C THR A 27 -8.83 -5.35 5.65
N ALA A 28 -9.69 -4.35 5.49
CA ALA A 28 -11.10 -4.46 5.84
C ALA A 28 -11.79 -5.45 4.90
N GLU A 29 -12.71 -6.27 5.41
CA GLU A 29 -13.41 -7.28 4.60
C GLU A 29 -14.18 -6.69 3.41
N LYS A 30 -14.53 -5.41 3.48
CA LYS A 30 -15.41 -4.71 2.53
C LYS A 30 -14.68 -4.16 1.31
N LEU A 31 -13.36 -4.02 1.38
CA LEU A 31 -12.55 -3.50 0.29
C LEU A 31 -11.45 -4.51 -0.04
N PRO A 32 -11.39 -5.03 -1.27
CA PRO A 32 -10.37 -5.99 -1.65
C PRO A 32 -9.01 -5.28 -1.73
N SER A 33 -8.16 -5.53 -0.75
CA SER A 33 -6.78 -5.01 -0.69
C SER A 33 -5.83 -6.06 -0.13
N SER A 34 -4.59 -5.66 0.10
CA SER A 34 -3.58 -6.48 0.79
C SER A 34 -3.40 -6.03 2.23
N ASN A 35 -2.77 -6.88 3.04
CA ASN A 35 -2.26 -6.46 4.34
C ASN A 35 -0.94 -5.71 4.16
N ALA A 36 -0.70 -4.74 5.04
CA ALA A 36 0.56 -4.03 5.13
C ALA A 36 0.98 -3.90 6.60
N GLY A 37 2.11 -3.28 6.86
CA GLY A 37 2.58 -3.09 8.22
C GLY A 37 3.67 -2.04 8.35
N PHE A 38 4.07 -1.78 9.59
CA PHE A 38 5.23 -0.93 9.86
C PHE A 38 5.93 -1.30 11.17
N PHE A 39 7.23 -1.01 11.21
CA PHE A 39 8.12 -1.33 12.32
C PHE A 39 8.83 -0.07 12.82
N ASP A 40 8.62 0.29 14.09
CA ASP A 40 9.42 1.29 14.79
C ASP A 40 10.66 0.63 15.39
N LEU A 41 11.80 0.84 14.72
CA LEU A 41 13.10 0.33 15.15
C LEU A 41 13.84 1.27 16.10
N GLY A 42 13.23 2.40 16.48
CA GLY A 42 13.85 3.42 17.32
C GLY A 42 14.20 4.66 16.52
N ASN A 43 15.31 4.63 15.78
CA ASN A 43 15.74 5.72 14.89
C ASN A 43 15.25 5.55 13.44
N TYR A 44 14.69 4.39 13.09
CA TYR A 44 14.12 4.12 11.78
C TYR A 44 12.67 3.69 11.91
N LEU A 45 11.83 4.17 10.99
CA LEU A 45 10.49 3.67 10.76
C LEU A 45 10.46 2.96 9.41
N VAL A 46 10.13 1.69 9.43
CA VAL A 46 10.10 0.86 8.23
C VAL A 46 8.65 0.58 7.87
N ILE A 47 8.23 0.88 6.64
CA ILE A 47 6.94 0.47 6.08
C ILE A 47 7.13 -0.82 5.29
N PHE A 48 6.19 -1.76 5.41
CA PHE A 48 6.19 -3.02 4.70
C PHE A 48 4.89 -3.14 3.90
N ASP A 49 5.04 -3.16 2.57
CA ASP A 49 3.98 -3.08 1.56
C ASP A 49 3.10 -1.82 1.64
N THR A 50 2.26 -1.61 0.62
CA THR A 50 1.57 -0.32 0.45
C THR A 50 0.06 -0.39 0.29
N MET A 51 -0.53 -1.59 0.13
CA MET A 51 -1.94 -1.76 -0.24
C MET A 51 -2.25 -1.25 -1.67
N MET A 52 -3.47 -1.52 -2.17
CA MET A 52 -3.89 -1.15 -3.53
C MET A 52 -4.86 0.03 -3.61
N ASP A 53 -5.58 0.37 -2.54
CA ASP A 53 -6.64 1.36 -2.67
C ASP A 53 -6.07 2.79 -2.76
N PRO A 54 -6.77 3.74 -3.42
CA PRO A 54 -6.24 5.07 -3.73
C PRO A 54 -5.69 5.85 -2.53
N TYR A 55 -6.35 5.70 -1.37
CA TYR A 55 -6.02 6.40 -0.13
C TYR A 55 -5.57 5.45 0.99
N SER A 56 -5.50 4.13 0.76
CA SER A 56 -5.07 3.16 1.77
C SER A 56 -3.62 3.41 2.23
N THR A 57 -2.72 3.70 1.29
CA THR A 57 -1.33 4.03 1.62
C THR A 57 -1.21 5.36 2.37
N ASP A 58 -2.05 6.35 2.04
CA ASP A 58 -2.07 7.63 2.76
C ASP A 58 -2.50 7.41 4.22
N ASP A 59 -3.49 6.55 4.44
CA ASP A 59 -3.92 6.12 5.77
C ASP A 59 -2.83 5.32 6.51
N LEU A 60 -2.11 4.43 5.82
CA LEU A 60 -0.99 3.68 6.40
C LEU A 60 0.13 4.63 6.85
N ILE A 61 0.50 5.62 6.02
CA ILE A 61 1.48 6.64 6.37
C ILE A 61 0.99 7.46 7.57
N ARG A 62 -0.27 7.88 7.59
CA ARG A 62 -0.88 8.62 8.70
C ARG A 62 -0.90 7.80 10.00
N ALA A 63 -1.24 6.51 9.93
CA ALA A 63 -1.19 5.59 11.06
C ALA A 63 0.24 5.48 11.61
N SER A 64 1.21 5.23 10.74
CA SER A 64 2.61 5.07 11.14
C SER A 64 3.13 6.32 11.88
N LYS A 65 2.83 7.51 11.37
CA LYS A 65 3.16 8.79 12.04
C LYS A 65 2.42 8.97 13.36
N LYS A 66 1.13 8.63 13.42
CA LYS A 66 0.30 8.78 14.63
C LYS A 66 0.87 7.99 15.81
N PHE A 67 1.24 6.72 15.59
CA PHE A 67 1.63 5.80 16.65
C PHE A 67 3.13 5.81 16.97
N THR A 68 3.98 6.19 16.01
CA THR A 68 5.45 6.17 16.22
C THR A 68 6.06 7.57 16.38
N LYS A 69 5.32 8.63 15.98
CA LYS A 69 5.78 10.02 15.91
C LYS A 69 6.99 10.22 14.99
N LYS A 70 7.10 9.42 13.94
CA LYS A 70 8.22 9.44 12.98
C LYS A 70 7.72 9.44 11.55
N ASP A 71 8.53 10.00 10.68
CA ASP A 71 8.37 9.83 9.24
C ASP A 71 8.98 8.48 8.79
N PRO A 72 8.41 7.83 7.76
CA PRO A 72 9.01 6.64 7.16
C PRO A 72 10.48 6.88 6.80
N SER A 73 11.31 5.88 7.01
CA SER A 73 12.73 5.86 6.66
C SER A 73 13.01 4.92 5.49
N PHE A 74 12.25 3.83 5.39
CA PHE A 74 12.35 2.83 4.32
C PHE A 74 10.96 2.30 3.98
N LEU A 75 10.77 1.93 2.73
CA LEU A 75 9.67 1.09 2.27
C LEU A 75 10.22 -0.23 1.75
N ILE A 76 9.59 -1.33 2.11
CA ILE A 76 9.91 -2.66 1.58
C ILE A 76 8.69 -3.17 0.84
N ASN A 77 8.87 -3.62 -0.40
CA ASN A 77 7.83 -4.38 -1.10
C ASN A 77 8.17 -5.87 -1.05
N SER A 78 7.22 -6.68 -0.61
CA SER A 78 7.36 -8.12 -0.48
C SER A 78 7.51 -8.84 -1.82
N HIS A 79 6.70 -8.46 -2.82
CA HIS A 79 6.71 -9.04 -4.17
C HIS A 79 5.99 -8.13 -5.17
N TYR A 80 5.98 -8.52 -6.45
CA TYR A 80 5.60 -7.68 -7.59
C TYR A 80 4.11 -7.36 -7.80
N HIS A 81 3.19 -7.94 -7.04
CA HIS A 81 1.77 -7.68 -7.29
C HIS A 81 1.40 -6.23 -6.95
N MET A 82 0.44 -5.68 -7.69
CA MET A 82 0.11 -4.25 -7.63
C MET A 82 -0.40 -3.81 -6.25
N ASP A 83 -1.07 -4.68 -5.52
CA ASP A 83 -1.50 -4.45 -4.14
C ASP A 83 -0.34 -4.29 -3.14
N HIS A 84 0.89 -4.58 -3.54
CA HIS A 84 2.09 -4.34 -2.73
C HIS A 84 2.93 -3.16 -3.24
N LEU A 85 2.74 -2.74 -4.50
CA LEU A 85 3.54 -1.68 -5.14
C LEU A 85 2.76 -0.40 -5.44
N TYR A 86 1.43 -0.45 -5.56
CA TYR A 86 0.60 0.65 -6.08
C TYR A 86 0.91 1.94 -5.32
N GLY A 87 0.92 1.86 -4.00
CA GLY A 87 1.18 2.98 -3.10
C GLY A 87 2.61 3.50 -3.09
N ASN A 88 3.58 2.86 -3.77
CA ASN A 88 4.96 3.36 -3.88
C ASN A 88 5.01 4.82 -4.36
N ARG A 89 4.03 5.23 -5.19
CA ARG A 89 3.89 6.61 -5.68
C ARG A 89 3.70 7.67 -4.60
N LYS A 90 3.24 7.28 -3.41
CA LYS A 90 2.97 8.19 -2.28
C LYS A 90 4.22 8.51 -1.47
N PHE A 91 5.31 7.78 -1.69
CA PHE A 91 6.58 7.98 -0.98
C PHE A 91 7.50 8.90 -1.77
N PRO A 92 8.05 9.95 -1.14
CA PRO A 92 8.95 10.88 -1.81
C PRO A 92 10.30 10.21 -2.08
N ILE A 93 11.06 10.75 -3.04
CA ILE A 93 12.28 10.12 -3.58
C ILE A 93 13.35 9.86 -2.51
N GLU A 94 13.33 10.62 -1.42
CA GLU A 94 14.25 10.49 -0.29
C GLU A 94 13.99 9.23 0.55
N ILE A 95 12.82 8.59 0.43
CA ILE A 95 12.52 7.32 1.11
C ILE A 95 12.90 6.17 0.19
N PRO A 96 13.94 5.38 0.51
CA PRO A 96 14.34 4.22 -0.28
C PRO A 96 13.24 3.16 -0.32
N ILE A 97 12.98 2.63 -1.52
CA ILE A 97 12.14 1.45 -1.73
C ILE A 97 13.05 0.25 -1.97
N ILE A 98 12.87 -0.80 -1.18
CA ILE A 98 13.69 -2.01 -1.20
C ILE A 98 12.82 -3.19 -1.64
N SER A 99 13.28 -4.00 -2.58
CA SER A 99 12.61 -5.27 -2.94
C SER A 99 13.59 -6.28 -3.55
N SER A 100 13.08 -7.42 -4.01
CA SER A 100 13.88 -8.42 -4.71
C SER A 100 14.18 -8.01 -6.15
N SER A 101 15.19 -8.65 -6.74
CA SER A 101 15.53 -8.48 -8.16
C SER A 101 14.39 -8.93 -9.07
N GLU A 102 13.66 -9.96 -8.67
CA GLU A 102 12.49 -10.45 -9.40
C GLU A 102 11.35 -9.42 -9.39
N THR A 103 11.09 -8.76 -8.26
CA THR A 103 10.10 -7.68 -8.20
C THR A 103 10.42 -6.56 -9.17
N LEU A 104 11.67 -6.09 -9.20
CA LEU A 104 12.09 -5.03 -10.10
C LEU A 104 12.03 -5.47 -11.58
N SER A 105 12.43 -6.72 -11.87
CA SER A 105 12.35 -7.33 -13.19
C SER A 105 10.92 -7.36 -13.71
N VAL A 106 9.97 -7.85 -12.91
CA VAL A 106 8.54 -7.91 -13.28
C VAL A 106 7.94 -6.52 -13.41
N TYR A 107 8.30 -5.59 -12.51
CA TYR A 107 7.88 -4.19 -12.62
C TYR A 107 8.25 -3.61 -13.99
N HIS A 108 9.51 -3.73 -14.42
CA HIS A 108 9.94 -3.18 -15.70
C HIS A 108 9.31 -3.86 -16.90
N LYS A 109 9.09 -5.19 -16.84
CA LYS A 109 8.49 -5.94 -17.94
C LYS A 109 7.01 -5.62 -18.12
N ASN A 110 6.26 -5.51 -17.03
CA ASN A 110 4.80 -5.55 -17.07
C ASN A 110 4.13 -4.20 -16.79
N LEU A 111 4.82 -3.22 -16.21
CA LEU A 111 4.17 -1.99 -15.76
C LEU A 111 3.50 -1.22 -16.90
N GLU A 112 4.22 -1.01 -18.00
CA GLU A 112 3.71 -0.20 -19.10
C GLU A 112 2.46 -0.85 -19.70
N ASP A 113 2.49 -2.16 -19.93
CA ASP A 113 1.36 -2.92 -20.43
C ASP A 113 0.20 -2.96 -19.44
N THR A 114 0.47 -3.08 -18.14
CA THR A 114 -0.53 -3.05 -17.08
C THR A 114 -1.25 -1.69 -17.05
N ILE A 115 -0.49 -0.59 -17.05
CA ILE A 115 -1.05 0.78 -17.08
C ILE A 115 -1.83 1.01 -18.38
N LYS A 116 -1.29 0.59 -19.53
CA LYS A 116 -1.97 0.73 -20.83
C LYS A 116 -3.29 -0.03 -20.86
N ARG A 117 -3.29 -1.29 -20.41
CA ARG A 117 -4.49 -2.12 -20.35
C ARG A 117 -5.54 -1.48 -19.44
N PHE A 118 -5.13 -1.05 -18.25
CA PHE A 118 -6.03 -0.41 -17.30
C PHE A 118 -6.63 0.87 -17.88
N ARG A 119 -5.80 1.79 -18.41
CA ARG A 119 -6.27 3.03 -19.04
C ARG A 119 -7.17 2.77 -20.25
N GLY A 120 -6.90 1.72 -21.02
CA GLY A 120 -7.70 1.32 -22.19
C GLY A 120 -9.14 0.93 -21.85
N ILE A 121 -9.37 0.36 -20.67
CA ILE A 121 -10.73 -0.02 -20.22
C ILE A 121 -11.38 1.01 -19.29
N ALA A 122 -10.58 1.90 -18.67
CA ALA A 122 -11.00 2.78 -17.60
C ALA A 122 -12.23 3.64 -17.93
N THR A 123 -12.30 4.24 -19.13
CA THR A 123 -13.46 5.07 -19.52
C THR A 123 -14.75 4.25 -19.61
N GLN A 124 -14.68 3.02 -20.14
CA GLN A 124 -15.84 2.14 -20.25
C GLN A 124 -16.27 1.64 -18.87
N GLU A 125 -15.32 1.23 -18.03
CA GLU A 125 -15.58 0.77 -16.67
C GLU A 125 -16.15 1.87 -15.80
N LEU A 126 -15.59 3.09 -15.84
CA LEU A 126 -16.14 4.24 -15.12
C LEU A 126 -17.59 4.54 -15.53
N LYS A 127 -17.92 4.45 -16.83
CA LYS A 127 -19.29 4.62 -17.31
C LYS A 127 -20.20 3.50 -16.78
N ARG A 128 -19.74 2.25 -16.84
CA ARG A 128 -20.48 1.08 -16.35
C ARG A 128 -20.79 1.20 -14.86
N ILE A 129 -19.75 1.40 -14.03
CA ILE A 129 -19.87 1.49 -12.57
C ILE A 129 -20.78 2.67 -12.16
N LYS A 130 -20.66 3.84 -12.83
CA LYS A 130 -21.54 5.00 -12.56
C LYS A 130 -23.01 4.77 -12.90
N GLU A 131 -23.34 3.86 -13.81
CA GLU A 131 -24.74 3.48 -14.07
C GLU A 131 -25.23 2.38 -13.12
N GLU A 132 -24.36 1.46 -12.72
CA GLU A 132 -24.68 0.42 -11.74
C GLU A 132 -24.93 0.99 -10.35
N ILE A 133 -24.10 1.93 -9.89
CA ILE A 133 -24.20 2.53 -8.56
C ILE A 133 -25.54 3.25 -8.34
N LYS A 134 -26.17 3.77 -9.40
CA LYS A 134 -27.51 4.41 -9.33
C LYS A 134 -28.63 3.43 -8.99
N LYS A 135 -28.40 2.13 -9.21
CA LYS A 135 -29.38 1.04 -9.03
C LYS A 135 -29.05 0.15 -7.83
N GLU A 136 -27.86 0.31 -7.26
CA GLU A 136 -27.41 -0.45 -6.10
C GLU A 136 -27.95 0.17 -4.81
N SER A 137 -28.31 -0.68 -3.85
CA SER A 137 -28.83 -0.28 -2.53
C SER A 137 -28.00 -0.85 -1.38
N ASN A 138 -27.14 -1.84 -1.64
CA ASN A 138 -26.22 -2.36 -0.66
C ASN A 138 -25.08 -1.35 -0.41
N PRO A 139 -24.95 -0.81 0.82
CA PRO A 139 -23.95 0.21 1.12
C PRO A 139 -22.49 -0.28 0.95
N ASP A 140 -22.21 -1.56 1.21
CA ASP A 140 -20.86 -2.10 1.09
C ASP A 140 -20.44 -2.22 -0.38
N LYS A 141 -21.37 -2.59 -1.27
CA LYS A 141 -21.12 -2.57 -2.72
C LYS A 141 -20.97 -1.16 -3.26
N ILE A 142 -21.75 -0.21 -2.76
CA ILE A 142 -21.59 1.21 -3.11
C ILE A 142 -20.21 1.72 -2.69
N LEU A 143 -19.71 1.30 -1.52
CA LEU A 143 -18.35 1.63 -1.06
C LEU A 143 -17.29 1.06 -2.01
N GLU A 144 -17.37 -0.22 -2.37
CA GLU A 144 -16.47 -0.88 -3.32
C GLU A 144 -16.49 -0.18 -4.69
N MET A 145 -17.67 0.08 -5.25
CA MET A 145 -17.82 0.79 -6.53
C MET A 145 -17.23 2.20 -6.50
N ASN A 146 -17.38 2.93 -5.39
CA ASN A 146 -16.75 4.25 -5.25
C ASN A 146 -15.23 4.14 -5.16
N ASN A 147 -14.71 3.11 -4.49
CA ASN A 147 -13.28 2.83 -4.43
C ASN A 147 -12.71 2.51 -5.83
N ASP A 148 -13.41 1.71 -6.62
CA ASP A 148 -13.05 1.43 -8.01
C ASP A 148 -13.04 2.71 -8.85
N ILE A 149 -14.08 3.54 -8.74
CA ILE A 149 -14.15 4.84 -9.42
C ILE A 149 -12.93 5.69 -9.08
N ASN A 150 -12.55 5.76 -7.80
CA ASN A 150 -11.38 6.52 -7.36
C ASN A 150 -10.08 5.95 -7.94
N THR A 151 -9.93 4.62 -7.95
CA THR A 151 -8.77 3.93 -8.53
C THR A 151 -8.66 4.22 -10.02
N TYR A 152 -9.77 4.15 -10.75
CA TYR A 152 -9.80 4.48 -12.17
C TYR A 152 -9.44 5.94 -12.44
N ASN A 153 -10.01 6.88 -11.68
CA ASN A 153 -9.71 8.30 -11.84
C ASN A 153 -8.23 8.60 -11.55
N GLU A 154 -7.66 7.98 -10.53
CA GLU A 154 -6.26 8.18 -10.16
C GLU A 154 -5.30 7.65 -11.23
N MET A 155 -5.52 6.44 -11.76
CA MET A 155 -4.68 5.90 -12.83
C MET A 155 -4.85 6.64 -14.17
N LEU A 156 -6.01 7.27 -14.39
CA LEU A 156 -6.24 8.16 -15.54
C LEU A 156 -5.58 9.53 -15.40
N ASP A 157 -5.16 9.93 -14.20
CA ASP A 157 -4.41 11.18 -14.00
C ASP A 157 -3.15 11.16 -14.87
N PRO A 158 -2.93 12.17 -15.74
CA PRO A 158 -1.70 12.28 -16.53
C PRO A 158 -0.42 12.31 -15.68
N ASN A 159 -0.51 12.75 -14.42
CA ASN A 159 0.59 12.80 -13.46
C ASN A 159 0.77 11.48 -12.70
N PHE A 160 -0.09 10.49 -12.88
CA PHE A 160 0.08 9.18 -12.27
C PHE A 160 1.41 8.56 -12.71
N LYS A 161 2.29 8.34 -11.73
CA LYS A 161 3.57 7.68 -11.90
C LYS A 161 3.79 6.72 -10.76
N LEU A 162 3.89 5.43 -11.08
CA LEU A 162 4.31 4.44 -10.11
C LEU A 162 5.82 4.57 -9.88
N ARG A 163 6.30 4.27 -8.67
CA ARG A 163 7.72 4.29 -8.36
C ARG A 163 8.28 2.86 -8.23
N PRO A 164 9.40 2.53 -8.92
CA PRO A 164 10.03 1.22 -8.78
C PRO A 164 10.75 1.08 -7.43
N PRO A 165 11.12 -0.15 -7.03
CA PRO A 165 12.18 -0.35 -6.05
C PRO A 165 13.48 0.36 -6.46
N ASP A 166 14.12 1.04 -5.52
CA ASP A 166 15.42 1.72 -5.72
C ASP A 166 16.59 0.80 -5.36
N PHE A 167 16.40 -0.09 -4.39
CA PHE A 167 17.42 -1.02 -3.91
C PHE A 167 16.94 -2.46 -4.01
N ILE A 168 17.89 -3.35 -4.32
CA ILE A 168 17.65 -4.77 -4.50
C ILE A 168 18.27 -5.55 -3.34
N ILE A 169 17.53 -6.50 -2.80
CA ILE A 169 18.04 -7.53 -1.90
C ILE A 169 17.98 -8.90 -2.60
N ASN A 170 19.04 -9.68 -2.48
CA ASN A 170 19.13 -11.02 -3.10
C ASN A 170 19.00 -12.16 -2.07
N ASP A 171 19.52 -11.96 -0.85
CA ASP A 171 19.48 -12.97 0.21
C ASP A 171 18.76 -12.44 1.45
N SER A 172 19.33 -11.41 2.08
CA SER A 172 18.70 -10.76 3.22
C SER A 172 19.28 -9.37 3.46
N ILE A 173 18.54 -8.55 4.20
CA ILE A 173 19.03 -7.31 4.77
C ILE A 173 18.63 -7.27 6.25
N ILE A 174 19.52 -6.72 7.08
CA ILE A 174 19.22 -6.43 8.48
C ILE A 174 19.23 -4.91 8.64
N ILE A 175 18.12 -4.36 9.12
CA ILE A 175 18.04 -2.96 9.52
C ILE A 175 18.10 -2.95 11.04
N GLU A 176 19.21 -2.47 11.59
CA GLU A 176 19.43 -2.33 13.03
C GLU A 176 19.07 -0.91 13.45
N GLY A 177 18.07 -0.80 14.33
CA GLY A 177 17.70 0.45 14.96
C GLY A 177 18.03 0.46 16.45
N THR A 178 17.88 1.62 17.09
CA THR A 178 18.23 1.82 18.51
C THR A 178 17.34 1.06 19.50
N LYS A 179 16.19 0.54 19.06
CA LYS A 179 15.24 -0.19 19.92
C LYS A 179 14.99 -1.63 19.47
N ASN A 180 14.97 -1.87 18.16
CA ASN A 180 14.67 -3.16 17.55
C ASN A 180 15.51 -3.34 16.28
N LYS A 181 15.48 -4.56 15.75
CA LYS A 181 15.99 -4.88 14.41
C LYS A 181 14.95 -5.65 13.63
N VAL A 182 15.01 -5.52 12.30
CA VAL A 182 14.27 -6.38 11.38
C VAL A 182 15.25 -7.05 10.44
N GLN A 183 15.04 -8.34 10.18
CA GLN A 183 15.70 -9.08 9.12
C GLN A 183 14.66 -9.38 8.04
N ILE A 184 14.96 -9.02 6.81
CA ILE A 184 14.14 -9.29 5.64
C ILE A 184 14.90 -10.33 4.83
N ILE A 185 14.20 -11.38 4.43
CA ILE A 185 14.71 -12.54 3.69
C ILE A 185 13.89 -12.74 2.42
#